data_AF-A0A497SHK8-F1
#
_entry.id   AF-A0A497SHK8-F1
#
_cell.length_a   1.000
_cell.length_b   1.000
_cell.length_c   1.000
_cell.angle_alpha   90.00
_cell.angle_beta   90.00
_cell.angle_gamma   90.00
#
_symmetry.space_group_name_H-M   'P 1'
#
loop_
_entity.id
_entity.type
_entity.pdbx_description
1 polymer ?
#
loop_
_entity_poly.entity_id
_entity_poly.type
_entity_poly.pdbx_seq_one_letter_code
_entity_poly.pdbx_strand_id
1 'polypeptide(L)'
;MEKRKNSNSTKSSNKNSLPTKQIQRIIDYLKEHGDLTIVSAKGHGKTNLAMVLAQELAKSPENHVIIFESFPKWINEFGSAKYLEIEDNWIIESQKAVNLENLWLIHDTSYAVYGREQISEFLRRNKDCIFLVSAKDLDRISYFVYSVIYRIYRRQYDLARKGLELRRHFWFILEEAQNSLDRHVLSRRYFNRFRKLFSEARNLNLHFILITQRLQDLNTYFRARTSLAVGKIGLDDFDLKLRRLLKPVPKAKQKILSLQRGVFYFTCINEFVKFPKFVSKPAQEFKPTSQKQPEIKPKQGITSKIKSFLSNIKMLFPSVWLQEQAKKSRKAKKDTESLDYEPKEEFEPSVYDEDEEFDSEIEEDGLIYEDLFGEDENCEN
;
A
#
# COMPACT_ATOMS: atom_id res chain seq x y z
N MET A 1 -37.08 -66.49 -14.87
CA MET A 1 -36.51 -66.42 -13.51
C MET A 1 -35.05 -66.01 -13.64
N GLU A 2 -34.46 -65.09 -12.89
CA GLU A 2 -34.91 -64.09 -11.93
C GLU A 2 -33.80 -63.02 -11.87
N LYS A 3 -34.17 -61.79 -11.54
CA LYS A 3 -33.30 -60.62 -11.38
C LYS A 3 -32.22 -60.86 -10.31
N ARG A 4 -31.07 -60.18 -10.44
CA ARG A 4 -30.62 -59.20 -9.42
C ARG A 4 -29.50 -58.28 -9.91
N LYS A 5 -29.77 -56.99 -9.77
CA LYS A 5 -28.88 -55.83 -9.88
C LYS A 5 -27.91 -55.82 -8.71
N ASN A 6 -26.68 -55.34 -8.93
CA ASN A 6 -25.92 -54.64 -7.89
C ASN A 6 -25.27 -53.39 -8.49
N SER A 7 -25.94 -52.27 -8.24
CA SER A 7 -25.48 -50.91 -8.46
C SER A 7 -24.53 -50.50 -7.32
N ASN A 8 -23.23 -50.49 -7.58
CA ASN A 8 -22.29 -49.78 -6.70
C ASN A 8 -22.38 -48.29 -6.99
N SER A 9 -23.22 -47.61 -6.20
CA SER A 9 -23.22 -46.16 -6.09
C SER A 9 -22.05 -45.74 -5.19
N THR A 10 -20.94 -45.36 -5.82
CA THR A 10 -19.86 -44.62 -5.17
C THR A 10 -20.40 -43.23 -4.81
N LYS A 11 -21.01 -43.11 -3.63
CA LYS A 11 -21.24 -41.83 -2.98
C LYS A 11 -19.86 -41.25 -2.63
N SER A 12 -19.30 -40.44 -3.53
CA SER A 12 -18.22 -39.53 -3.19
C SER A 12 -18.79 -38.50 -2.21
N SER A 13 -18.61 -38.76 -0.92
CA SER A 13 -18.95 -37.80 0.13
C SER A 13 -18.16 -36.52 -0.13
N ASN A 14 -18.86 -35.49 -0.58
CA ASN A 14 -18.35 -34.14 -0.78
C ASN A 14 -17.96 -33.56 0.60
N LYS A 15 -16.75 -33.88 1.07
CA LYS A 15 -16.07 -33.21 2.19
C LYS A 15 -15.55 -31.84 1.72
N ASN A 16 -16.43 -31.00 1.15
CA ASN A 16 -16.14 -29.58 1.05
C ASN A 16 -16.38 -28.97 2.43
N SER A 17 -15.27 -28.96 3.17
CA SER A 17 -15.11 -28.79 4.60
C SER A 17 -15.57 -27.42 5.12
N LEU A 18 -16.18 -27.38 6.32
CA LEU A 18 -16.61 -26.18 7.04
C LEU A 18 -15.68 -24.93 6.97
N PRO A 19 -14.33 -25.04 6.98
CA PRO A 19 -13.43 -23.88 6.92
C PRO A 19 -13.67 -22.98 5.69
N THR A 20 -14.02 -23.56 4.54
CA THR A 20 -14.21 -22.79 3.30
C THR A 20 -15.42 -21.86 3.36
N LYS A 21 -16.52 -22.30 4.01
CA LYS A 21 -17.73 -21.46 4.16
C LYS A 21 -17.49 -20.29 5.11
N GLN A 22 -16.74 -20.50 6.18
CA GLN A 22 -16.41 -19.43 7.13
C GLN A 22 -15.46 -18.40 6.51
N ILE A 23 -14.46 -18.85 5.75
CA ILE A 23 -13.55 -17.95 5.02
C ILE A 23 -14.31 -17.12 4.00
N GLN A 24 -15.23 -17.74 3.24
CA GLN A 24 -16.06 -17.01 2.29
C GLN A 24 -16.91 -15.93 2.98
N ARG A 25 -17.57 -16.26 4.10
CA ARG A 25 -18.33 -15.27 4.89
C ARG A 25 -17.47 -14.11 5.37
N ILE A 26 -16.21 -14.37 5.74
CA ILE A 26 -15.26 -13.32 6.10
C ILE A 26 -14.97 -12.43 4.90
N ILE A 27 -14.65 -13.02 3.74
CA ILE A 27 -14.34 -12.26 2.51
C ILE A 27 -15.54 -11.43 2.06
N ASP A 28 -16.74 -12.01 2.06
CA ASP A 28 -17.97 -11.31 1.67
C ASP A 28 -18.23 -10.11 2.59
N TYR A 29 -18.09 -10.31 3.91
CA TYR A 29 -18.20 -9.21 4.88
C TYR A 29 -17.15 -8.12 4.61
N LEU A 30 -15.89 -8.50 4.38
CA LEU A 30 -14.81 -7.54 4.17
C LEU A 30 -14.99 -6.77 2.86
N LYS A 31 -15.55 -7.39 1.81
CA LYS A 31 -15.90 -6.69 0.56
C LYS A 31 -16.94 -5.60 0.79
N GLU A 32 -17.92 -5.84 1.64
CA GLU A 32 -19.05 -4.93 1.88
C GLU A 32 -18.74 -3.87 2.94
N HIS A 33 -18.11 -4.27 4.04
CA HIS A 33 -17.94 -3.41 5.22
C HIS A 33 -16.48 -2.95 5.43
N GLY A 34 -15.55 -3.54 4.69
CA GLY A 34 -14.16 -3.13 4.64
C GLY A 34 -13.27 -3.77 5.71
N ASP A 35 -11.99 -3.47 5.53
CA ASP A 35 -10.78 -3.59 6.35
C ASP A 35 -10.75 -4.58 7.53
N LEU A 36 -9.64 -5.32 7.61
CA LEU A 36 -9.35 -6.29 8.66
C LEU A 36 -8.02 -5.96 9.36
N THR A 37 -8.03 -5.92 10.68
CA THR A 37 -6.80 -5.97 11.49
C THR A 37 -6.63 -7.36 12.10
N ILE A 38 -5.53 -8.03 11.74
CA ILE A 38 -5.10 -9.31 12.30
C ILE A 38 -4.12 -9.03 13.44
N VAL A 39 -4.52 -9.40 14.67
CA VAL A 39 -3.71 -9.20 15.88
C VAL A 39 -3.48 -10.52 16.61
N SER A 40 -2.22 -10.82 16.88
CA SER A 40 -1.81 -12.00 17.67
C SER A 40 -0.32 -11.93 18.02
N ALA A 41 0.07 -12.57 19.13
CA ALA A 41 1.46 -12.70 19.51
C ALA A 41 2.33 -13.39 18.44
N LYS A 42 3.65 -13.19 18.51
CA LYS A 42 4.62 -13.83 17.60
C LYS A 42 4.46 -15.35 17.63
N GLY A 43 4.54 -15.98 16.45
CA GLY A 43 4.44 -17.44 16.32
C GLY A 43 3.03 -18.04 16.34
N HIS A 44 1.97 -17.24 16.50
CA HIS A 44 0.59 -17.74 16.59
C HIS A 44 -0.18 -17.84 15.26
N GLY A 45 0.47 -17.50 14.14
CA GLY A 45 -0.05 -17.79 12.79
C GLY A 45 -0.73 -16.62 12.08
N LYS A 46 -0.40 -15.36 12.41
CA LYS A 46 -0.91 -14.15 11.72
C LYS A 46 -0.68 -14.21 10.22
N THR A 47 0.59 -14.32 9.82
CA THR A 47 1.01 -14.37 8.41
C THR A 47 0.38 -15.58 7.70
N ASN A 48 0.27 -16.74 8.36
CA ASN A 48 -0.41 -17.91 7.79
C ASN A 48 -1.90 -17.62 7.49
N LEU A 49 -2.61 -16.99 8.42
CA LEU A 49 -4.00 -16.59 8.22
C LEU A 49 -4.12 -15.58 7.07
N ALA A 50 -3.26 -14.57 7.06
CA ALA A 50 -3.21 -13.58 5.99
C ALA A 50 -2.95 -14.21 4.62
N MET A 51 -2.00 -15.16 4.52
CA MET A 51 -1.72 -15.89 3.27
C MET A 51 -2.90 -16.74 2.78
N VAL A 52 -3.62 -17.39 3.70
CA VAL A 52 -4.85 -18.12 3.33
C VAL A 52 -5.91 -17.16 2.79
N LEU A 53 -6.15 -16.02 3.46
CA LEU A 53 -7.09 -15.01 2.99
C LEU A 53 -6.66 -14.42 1.64
N ALA A 54 -5.38 -14.05 1.50
CA ALA A 54 -4.79 -13.54 0.27
C ALA A 54 -4.97 -14.52 -0.89
N GLN A 55 -4.73 -15.82 -0.66
CA GLN A 55 -4.91 -16.84 -1.68
C GLN A 55 -6.37 -16.99 -2.11
N GLU A 56 -7.32 -16.95 -1.16
CA GLU A 56 -8.75 -17.00 -1.49
C GLU A 56 -9.21 -15.73 -2.22
N LEU A 57 -8.74 -14.55 -1.81
CA LEU A 57 -9.00 -13.28 -2.49
C LEU A 57 -8.47 -13.30 -3.93
N ALA A 58 -7.23 -13.77 -4.13
CA ALA A 58 -6.58 -13.85 -5.44
C ALA A 58 -7.27 -14.80 -6.43
N LYS A 59 -8.19 -15.69 -5.99
CA LYS A 59 -8.97 -16.53 -6.90
C LYS A 59 -9.97 -15.74 -7.74
N SER A 60 -10.46 -14.62 -7.23
CA SER A 60 -11.38 -13.76 -7.98
C SER A 60 -10.61 -12.94 -9.03
N PRO A 61 -11.08 -12.88 -10.29
CA PRO A 61 -10.42 -12.08 -11.33
C PRO A 61 -10.49 -10.57 -11.09
N GLU A 62 -11.49 -10.11 -10.33
CA GLU A 62 -11.70 -8.69 -9.99
C GLU A 62 -10.85 -8.23 -8.81
N ASN A 63 -10.34 -9.17 -8.02
CA ASN A 63 -9.48 -8.87 -6.88
C ASN A 63 -8.02 -8.79 -7.31
N HIS A 64 -7.36 -7.74 -6.83
CA HIS A 64 -5.92 -7.52 -6.90
C HIS A 64 -5.35 -7.54 -5.49
N VAL A 65 -4.44 -8.46 -5.18
CA VAL A 65 -3.79 -8.54 -3.88
C VAL A 65 -2.41 -7.89 -3.95
N ILE A 66 -2.19 -6.85 -3.14
CA ILE A 66 -0.92 -6.11 -3.09
C ILE A 66 -0.37 -6.20 -1.68
N ILE A 67 0.75 -6.90 -1.53
CA ILE A 67 1.41 -7.18 -0.25
C ILE A 67 2.64 -6.27 -0.11
N PHE A 68 2.80 -5.68 1.06
CA PHE A 68 4.00 -4.95 1.45
C PHE A 68 4.69 -5.69 2.60
N GLU A 69 5.98 -5.97 2.44
CA GLU A 69 6.82 -6.56 3.48
C GLU A 69 8.21 -5.92 3.50
N SER A 70 8.83 -5.87 4.67
CA SER A 70 10.23 -5.45 4.87
C SER A 70 11.16 -6.60 5.26
N PHE A 71 10.60 -7.79 5.46
CA PHE A 71 11.34 -9.02 5.76
C PHE A 71 10.84 -10.11 4.81
N PRO A 72 11.69 -10.91 4.14
CA PRO A 72 11.31 -11.76 3.01
C PRO A 72 10.54 -13.02 3.45
N LYS A 73 9.33 -12.86 4.00
CA LYS A 73 8.49 -13.96 4.46
C LYS A 73 7.51 -14.36 3.36
N TRP A 74 6.84 -13.39 2.76
CA TRP A 74 5.87 -13.58 1.69
C TRP A 74 6.55 -14.01 0.41
N ILE A 75 7.69 -13.41 0.00
CA ILE A 75 8.39 -13.90 -1.21
C ILE A 75 8.83 -15.36 -1.10
N ASN A 76 9.14 -15.85 0.11
CA ASN A 76 9.59 -17.22 0.32
C ASN A 76 8.44 -18.24 0.40
N GLU A 77 7.23 -17.77 0.73
CA GLU A 77 6.12 -18.68 1.05
C GLU A 77 4.87 -18.48 0.17
N PHE A 78 4.65 -17.32 -0.44
CA PHE A 78 3.42 -16.95 -1.16
C PHE A 78 3.57 -16.89 -2.69
N GLY A 79 3.56 -18.06 -3.34
CA GLY A 79 3.80 -18.21 -4.77
C GLY A 79 2.63 -17.86 -5.69
N SER A 80 1.56 -17.29 -5.14
CA SER A 80 0.40 -16.81 -5.91
C SER A 80 0.60 -15.42 -6.51
N ALA A 81 1.59 -14.66 -6.02
CA ALA A 81 1.96 -13.35 -6.54
C ALA A 81 3.40 -13.34 -7.05
N LYS A 82 3.73 -12.37 -7.90
CA LYS A 82 5.13 -12.04 -8.20
C LYS A 82 5.62 -10.96 -7.25
N TYR A 83 6.94 -10.84 -7.13
CA TYR A 83 7.52 -9.80 -6.28
C TYR A 83 8.45 -8.87 -7.05
N LEU A 84 8.54 -7.64 -6.57
CA LEU A 84 9.55 -6.64 -6.93
C LEU A 84 10.24 -6.17 -5.65
N GLU A 85 11.57 -6.24 -5.64
CA GLU A 85 12.37 -5.64 -4.57
C GLU A 85 12.54 -4.13 -4.84
N ILE A 86 12.29 -3.33 -3.80
CA ILE A 86 12.48 -1.89 -3.81
C ILE A 86 13.76 -1.60 -3.05
N GLU A 87 14.80 -1.23 -3.78
CA GLU A 87 16.11 -0.93 -3.21
C GLU A 87 16.04 0.31 -2.31
N ASP A 88 16.89 0.37 -1.28
CA ASP A 88 16.92 1.49 -0.31
C ASP A 88 17.19 2.86 -0.99
N ASN A 89 17.98 2.86 -2.06
CA ASN A 89 18.30 4.06 -2.84
C ASN A 89 17.19 4.46 -3.84
N TRP A 90 16.10 3.69 -3.96
CA TRP A 90 14.95 4.11 -4.75
C TRP A 90 14.06 5.10 -3.99
N ILE A 91 14.18 5.17 -2.66
CA ILE A 91 13.40 6.10 -1.84
C ILE A 91 14.37 7.10 -1.23
N ILE A 92 14.42 8.30 -1.79
CA ILE A 92 15.36 9.35 -1.39
C ILE A 92 14.62 10.62 -0.99
N GLU A 93 15.26 11.48 -0.22
CA GLU A 93 14.70 12.80 0.06
C GLU A 93 14.51 13.59 -1.24
N SER A 94 13.39 14.29 -1.39
CA SER A 94 13.03 15.01 -2.62
C SER A 94 14.07 16.05 -3.02
N GLN A 95 14.68 16.72 -2.06
CA GLN A 95 15.74 17.71 -2.29
C GLN A 95 17.01 17.08 -2.89
N LYS A 96 17.20 15.77 -2.74
CA LYS A 96 18.32 15.00 -3.28
C LYS A 96 17.98 14.35 -4.62
N ALA A 97 16.77 14.54 -5.15
CA ALA A 97 16.36 13.95 -6.42
C ALA A 97 16.99 14.68 -7.60
N VAL A 98 17.88 13.98 -8.32
CA VAL A 98 18.62 14.55 -9.47
C VAL A 98 18.07 14.02 -10.81
N ASN A 99 17.70 12.75 -10.88
CA ASN A 99 17.26 12.11 -12.13
C ASN A 99 15.73 12.16 -12.29
N LEU A 100 15.20 13.27 -12.80
CA LEU A 100 13.75 13.46 -12.96
C LEU A 100 13.08 12.44 -13.90
N GLU A 101 13.82 11.86 -14.85
CA GLU A 101 13.27 10.90 -15.83
C GLU A 101 12.88 9.57 -15.19
N ASN A 102 13.66 9.11 -14.21
CA ASN A 102 13.40 7.87 -13.49
C ASN A 102 12.46 8.04 -12.28
N LEU A 103 11.95 9.25 -12.02
CA LEU A 103 11.04 9.50 -10.91
C LEU A 103 9.67 8.88 -11.18
N TRP A 104 9.25 8.01 -10.27
CA TRP A 104 7.93 7.41 -10.26
C TRP A 104 6.90 8.31 -9.55
N LEU A 105 7.29 8.86 -8.40
CA LEU A 105 6.51 9.82 -7.62
C LEU A 105 7.48 10.75 -6.90
N ILE A 106 7.12 12.03 -6.78
CA ILE A 106 7.83 13.00 -5.95
C ILE A 106 6.83 13.76 -5.10
N HIS A 107 7.21 14.03 -3.86
CA HIS A 107 6.50 14.94 -2.99
C HIS A 107 7.44 16.04 -2.53
N ASP A 108 7.13 17.30 -2.83
CA ASP A 108 8.08 18.43 -2.75
C ASP A 108 8.83 18.54 -1.42
N THR A 109 8.16 18.21 -0.31
CA THR A 109 8.67 18.42 1.04
C THR A 109 9.18 17.17 1.75
N SER A 110 9.22 15.99 1.12
CA SER A 110 9.81 14.83 1.82
C SER A 110 10.56 13.86 0.94
N TYR A 111 9.89 12.93 0.26
CA TYR A 111 10.58 11.86 -0.45
C TYR A 111 10.21 11.82 -1.94
N ALA A 112 11.08 11.18 -2.70
CA ALA A 112 10.94 10.85 -4.09
C ALA A 112 11.20 9.35 -4.28
N VAL A 113 10.38 8.70 -5.11
CA VAL A 113 10.49 7.29 -5.47
C VAL A 113 11.03 7.16 -6.89
N TYR A 114 12.15 6.47 -7.06
CA TYR A 114 12.70 6.05 -8.35
C TYR A 114 12.15 4.71 -8.82
N GLY A 115 12.55 4.29 -10.02
CA GLY A 115 12.15 3.01 -10.59
C GLY A 115 10.82 3.12 -11.35
N ARG A 116 10.59 4.27 -12.01
CA ARG A 116 9.33 4.56 -12.71
C ARG A 116 8.91 3.43 -13.63
N GLU A 117 9.80 3.01 -14.51
CA GLU A 117 9.50 1.97 -15.49
C GLU A 117 9.26 0.62 -14.81
N GLN A 118 10.09 0.25 -13.84
CA GLN A 118 10.03 -1.04 -13.16
C GLN A 118 8.74 -1.17 -12.34
N ILE A 119 8.39 -0.15 -11.56
CA ILE A 119 7.19 -0.16 -10.71
C ILE A 119 5.93 -0.10 -11.58
N SER A 120 5.89 0.80 -12.58
CA SER A 120 4.75 0.89 -13.50
C SER A 120 4.56 -0.41 -14.30
N GLU A 121 5.63 -1.01 -14.82
CA GLU A 121 5.55 -2.28 -15.55
C GLU A 121 5.14 -3.44 -14.64
N PHE A 122 5.63 -3.47 -13.40
CA PHE A 122 5.29 -4.50 -12.43
C PHE A 122 3.81 -4.48 -12.07
N LEU A 123 3.26 -3.30 -11.74
CA LEU A 123 1.82 -3.13 -11.44
C LEU A 123 0.94 -3.47 -12.65
N ARG A 124 1.38 -3.10 -13.86
CA ARG A 124 0.62 -3.36 -15.09
C ARG A 124 0.57 -4.82 -15.50
N ARG A 125 1.67 -5.55 -15.32
CA ARG A 125 1.81 -6.94 -15.80
C ARG A 125 1.36 -7.99 -14.80
N ASN A 126 1.13 -7.62 -13.55
CA ASN A 126 0.82 -8.58 -12.50
C ASN A 126 -0.42 -8.14 -11.74
N LYS A 127 -1.43 -9.02 -11.69
CA LYS A 127 -2.65 -8.79 -10.94
C LYS A 127 -2.37 -8.72 -9.43
N ASP A 128 -1.60 -9.69 -8.95
CA ASP A 128 -1.22 -9.84 -7.55
C ASP A 128 0.29 -9.57 -7.39
N CYS A 129 0.64 -8.70 -6.45
CA CYS A 129 1.97 -8.13 -6.29
C CYS A 129 2.48 -8.28 -4.85
N ILE A 130 3.78 -8.50 -4.69
CA ILE A 130 4.51 -8.35 -3.43
C ILE A 130 5.59 -7.28 -3.65
N PHE A 131 5.63 -6.28 -2.78
CA PHE A 131 6.74 -5.35 -2.69
C PHE A 131 7.60 -5.72 -1.50
N LEU A 132 8.83 -6.18 -1.75
CA LEU A 132 9.85 -6.32 -0.72
C LEU A 132 10.58 -4.99 -0.60
N VAL A 133 10.32 -4.24 0.46
CA VAL A 133 10.92 -2.91 0.67
C VAL A 133 12.20 -3.08 1.49
N SER A 134 13.35 -2.92 0.84
CA SER A 134 14.67 -3.09 1.45
C SER A 134 15.17 -1.84 2.18
N ALA A 135 14.37 -0.77 2.21
CA ALA A 135 14.67 0.43 2.96
C ALA A 135 14.77 0.13 4.47
N LYS A 136 15.78 0.72 5.13
CA LYS A 136 16.00 0.52 6.57
C LYS A 136 15.17 1.46 7.43
N ASP A 137 14.85 2.63 6.89
CA ASP A 137 14.12 3.70 7.56
C ASP A 137 12.61 3.46 7.47
N LEU A 138 11.94 3.49 8.61
CA LEU A 138 10.49 3.28 8.70
C LEU A 138 9.72 4.38 7.93
N ASP A 139 10.21 5.62 7.94
CA ASP A 139 9.58 6.74 7.24
C ASP A 139 9.60 6.50 5.72
N ARG A 140 10.71 5.95 5.20
CA ARG A 140 10.85 5.60 3.78
C ARG A 140 9.97 4.42 3.40
N ILE A 141 9.93 3.38 4.24
CA ILE A 141 9.02 2.23 4.03
C ILE A 141 7.58 2.75 3.96
N SER A 142 7.17 3.56 4.93
CA SER A 142 5.81 4.09 4.99
C SER A 142 5.48 4.99 3.81
N TYR A 143 6.43 5.86 3.40
CA TYR A 143 6.27 6.71 2.22
C TYR A 143 6.10 5.89 0.94
N PHE A 144 6.86 4.82 0.76
CA PHE A 144 6.68 3.94 -0.41
C PHE A 144 5.32 3.24 -0.41
N VAL A 145 4.90 2.70 0.73
CA VAL A 145 3.58 2.08 0.90
C VAL A 145 2.48 3.09 0.55
N TYR A 146 2.56 4.30 1.11
CA TYR A 146 1.65 5.41 0.77
C TYR A 146 1.65 5.71 -0.73
N SER A 147 2.82 5.80 -1.36
CA SER A 147 2.96 6.15 -2.78
C SER A 147 2.22 5.19 -3.70
N VAL A 148 2.33 3.88 -3.45
CA VAL A 148 1.61 2.84 -4.20
C VAL A 148 0.11 2.94 -3.99
N ILE A 149 -0.32 3.03 -2.73
CA ILE A 149 -1.74 3.08 -2.38
C ILE A 149 -2.38 4.36 -2.92
N TYR A 150 -1.71 5.50 -2.80
CA TYR A 150 -2.17 6.79 -3.29
C TYR A 150 -2.36 6.79 -4.80
N ARG A 151 -1.44 6.21 -5.56
CA ARG A 151 -1.55 6.16 -7.02
C ARG A 151 -2.75 5.32 -7.48
N ILE A 152 -3.01 4.20 -6.81
CA ILE A 152 -4.20 3.37 -7.07
C ILE A 152 -5.48 4.09 -6.64
N TYR A 153 -5.46 4.75 -5.48
CA TYR A 153 -6.56 5.58 -4.98
C TYR A 153 -6.93 6.68 -5.98
N ARG A 154 -5.96 7.42 -6.50
CA ARG A 154 -6.21 8.49 -7.49
C ARG A 154 -6.86 7.95 -8.76
N ARG A 155 -6.42 6.79 -9.25
CA ARG A 155 -7.04 6.12 -10.40
C ARG A 155 -8.51 5.78 -10.12
N GLN A 156 -8.80 5.09 -9.01
CA GLN A 156 -10.18 4.70 -8.67
C GLN A 156 -11.05 5.94 -8.44
N TYR A 157 -10.50 6.98 -7.81
CA TYR A 157 -11.18 8.25 -7.61
C TYR A 157 -11.54 8.91 -8.94
N ASP A 158 -10.63 8.94 -9.91
CA ASP A 158 -10.89 9.53 -11.23
C ASP A 158 -11.92 8.72 -12.03
N LEU A 159 -11.92 7.39 -11.93
CA LEU A 159 -12.96 6.55 -12.53
C LEU A 159 -14.33 6.86 -11.91
N ALA A 160 -14.42 6.86 -10.58
CA ALA A 160 -15.65 7.17 -9.86
C ALA A 160 -16.17 8.59 -10.17
N ARG A 161 -15.27 9.58 -10.21
CA ARG A 161 -15.59 10.98 -10.56
C ARG A 161 -16.15 11.12 -11.97
N LYS A 162 -15.70 10.27 -12.91
CA LYS A 162 -16.22 10.19 -14.28
C LYS A 162 -17.52 9.39 -14.38
N GLY A 163 -18.04 8.86 -13.28
CA GLY A 163 -19.24 8.02 -13.26
C GLY A 163 -19.02 6.61 -13.81
N LEU A 164 -17.76 6.16 -13.92
CA LEU A 164 -17.42 4.82 -14.40
C LEU A 164 -17.53 3.80 -13.26
N GLU A 165 -17.98 2.60 -13.59
CA GLU A 165 -18.11 1.50 -12.64
C GLU A 165 -16.73 1.01 -12.17
N LEU A 166 -16.54 0.94 -10.85
CA LEU A 166 -15.32 0.41 -10.25
C LEU A 166 -15.36 -1.12 -10.19
N ARG A 167 -14.93 -1.78 -11.27
CA ARG A 167 -14.97 -3.26 -11.36
C ARG A 167 -13.91 -3.96 -10.50
N ARG A 168 -12.79 -3.30 -10.23
CA ARG A 168 -11.63 -3.90 -9.55
C ARG A 168 -11.64 -3.60 -8.05
N HIS A 169 -11.32 -4.62 -7.25
CA HIS A 169 -11.07 -4.52 -5.82
C HIS A 169 -9.57 -4.64 -5.54
N PHE A 170 -9.00 -3.68 -4.81
CA PHE A 170 -7.60 -3.72 -4.42
C PHE A 170 -7.48 -4.03 -2.93
N TRP A 171 -6.72 -5.07 -2.60
CA TRP A 171 -6.50 -5.57 -1.24
C TRP A 171 -5.07 -5.33 -0.82
N PHE A 172 -4.85 -4.31 -0.01
CA PHE A 172 -3.54 -3.95 0.53
C PHE A 172 -3.27 -4.74 1.81
N ILE A 173 -2.25 -5.61 1.78
CA ILE A 173 -1.82 -6.39 2.95
C ILE A 173 -0.52 -5.78 3.47
N LEU A 174 -0.59 -5.24 4.69
CA LEU A 174 0.53 -4.57 5.34
C LEU A 174 1.05 -5.47 6.47
N GLU A 175 2.16 -6.18 6.22
CA GLU A 175 2.88 -6.91 7.27
C GLU A 175 3.54 -5.90 8.22
N GLU A 176 3.44 -6.13 9.54
CA GLU A 176 3.90 -5.18 10.57
C GLU A 176 3.35 -3.76 10.34
N ALA A 177 2.04 -3.64 10.20
CA ALA A 177 1.34 -2.42 9.79
C ALA A 177 1.66 -1.17 10.64
N GLN A 178 2.10 -1.33 11.89
CA GLN A 178 2.58 -0.21 12.71
C GLN A 178 3.79 0.52 12.10
N ASN A 179 4.60 -0.18 11.29
CA ASN A 179 5.73 0.42 10.57
C ASN A 179 5.29 1.37 9.45
N SER A 180 4.01 1.35 9.07
CA SER A 180 3.47 2.25 8.04
C SER A 180 2.37 3.17 8.59
N LEU A 181 1.70 2.79 9.69
CA LEU A 181 0.46 3.43 10.15
C LEU A 181 0.53 3.99 11.57
N ASP A 182 1.73 4.21 12.09
CA ASP A 182 1.95 4.92 13.36
C ASP A 182 2.28 6.40 13.12
N ARG A 183 1.70 7.28 13.94
CA ARG A 183 2.00 8.73 13.95
C ARG A 183 3.44 9.03 14.33
N HIS A 184 4.11 8.09 15.01
CA HIS A 184 5.52 8.22 15.40
C HIS A 184 6.48 7.86 14.26
N VAL A 185 5.96 7.25 13.20
CA VAL A 185 6.70 6.87 11.99
C VAL A 185 6.38 7.79 10.81
N LEU A 186 5.21 8.43 10.81
CA LEU A 186 4.82 9.34 9.75
C LEU A 186 4.88 10.79 10.21
N SER A 187 5.40 11.67 9.36
CA SER A 187 5.17 13.10 9.54
C SER A 187 3.66 13.36 9.68
N ARG A 188 3.26 14.32 10.53
CA ARG A 188 1.84 14.63 10.78
C ARG A 188 1.06 14.83 9.48
N ARG A 189 1.69 15.50 8.51
CA ARG A 189 1.14 15.75 7.18
C ARG A 189 0.85 14.45 6.42
N TYR A 190 1.79 13.51 6.36
CA TYR A 190 1.57 12.23 5.70
C TYR A 190 0.56 11.36 6.39
N PHE A 191 0.62 11.34 7.72
CA PHE A 191 -0.34 10.62 8.53
C PHE A 191 -1.77 11.10 8.24
N ASN A 192 -1.99 12.42 8.14
CA ASN A 192 -3.29 12.99 7.80
C ASN A 192 -3.74 12.67 6.37
N ARG A 193 -2.82 12.67 5.39
CA ARG A 193 -3.12 12.22 4.02
C ARG A 193 -3.53 10.74 3.99
N PHE A 194 -2.80 9.89 4.72
CA PHE A 194 -3.12 8.46 4.83
C PHE A 194 -4.47 8.24 5.52
N ARG A 195 -4.80 9.01 6.58
CA ARG A 195 -6.11 8.99 7.23
C ARG A 195 -7.23 9.35 6.26
N LYS A 196 -7.07 10.40 5.46
CA LYS A 196 -8.05 10.78 4.44
C LYS A 196 -8.28 9.66 3.44
N LEU A 197 -7.19 9.13 2.87
CA LEU A 197 -7.26 8.01 1.93
C LEU A 197 -8.00 6.81 2.53
N PHE A 198 -7.62 6.41 3.74
CA PHE A 198 -8.24 5.29 4.44
C PHE A 198 -9.74 5.53 4.71
N SER A 199 -10.15 6.77 4.97
CA SER A 199 -11.55 7.11 5.20
C SER A 199 -12.44 6.93 3.97
N GLU A 200 -11.88 7.18 2.78
CA GLU A 200 -12.57 7.17 1.50
C GLU A 200 -12.39 5.83 0.74
N ALA A 201 -11.38 5.04 1.13
CA ALA A 201 -10.97 3.80 0.48
C ALA A 201 -12.12 2.86 0.13
N ARG A 202 -13.07 2.67 1.06
CA ARG A 202 -14.22 1.78 0.89
C ARG A 202 -15.12 2.19 -0.27
N ASN A 203 -15.29 3.48 -0.51
CA ASN A 203 -16.09 4.00 -1.63
C ASN A 203 -15.41 3.75 -2.99
N LEU A 204 -14.13 3.36 -2.98
CA LEU A 204 -13.26 3.21 -4.14
C LEU A 204 -12.80 1.76 -4.36
N ASN A 205 -13.47 0.80 -3.72
CA ASN A 205 -13.10 -0.63 -3.74
C ASN A 205 -11.64 -0.89 -3.31
N LEU A 206 -11.14 -0.10 -2.36
CA LEU A 206 -9.84 -0.25 -1.73
C LEU A 206 -10.03 -0.83 -0.32
N HIS A 207 -9.31 -1.90 -0.01
CA HIS A 207 -9.46 -2.69 1.21
C HIS A 207 -8.09 -2.91 1.86
N PHE A 208 -8.05 -2.90 3.19
CA PHE A 208 -6.83 -3.05 3.97
C PHE A 208 -6.87 -4.29 4.85
N ILE A 209 -5.80 -5.08 4.82
CA ILE A 209 -5.53 -6.16 5.78
C ILE A 209 -4.26 -5.76 6.54
N LEU A 210 -4.44 -5.31 7.77
CA LEU A 210 -3.39 -4.83 8.65
C LEU A 210 -2.93 -5.96 9.56
N ILE A 211 -1.63 -6.24 9.61
CA ILE A 211 -1.09 -7.31 10.45
C ILE A 211 -0.21 -6.68 11.53
N THR A 212 -0.53 -6.93 12.80
CA THR A 212 0.27 -6.39 13.92
C THR A 212 0.39 -7.40 15.06
N GLN A 213 1.45 -7.28 15.85
CA GLN A 213 1.62 -8.12 17.04
C GLN A 213 0.70 -7.67 18.19
N ARG A 214 0.56 -6.36 18.40
CA ARG A 214 -0.25 -5.77 19.47
C ARG A 214 -1.19 -4.73 18.90
N LEU A 215 -2.45 -4.75 19.37
CA LEU A 215 -3.45 -3.80 18.89
C LEU A 215 -3.14 -2.34 19.27
N GLN A 216 -2.33 -2.15 20.31
CA GLN A 216 -1.96 -0.82 20.80
C GLN A 216 -0.89 -0.14 19.94
N ASP A 217 -0.08 -0.91 19.22
CA ASP A 217 0.99 -0.40 18.35
C ASP A 217 0.39 0.22 17.07
N LEU A 218 -0.87 -0.10 16.76
CA LEU A 218 -1.61 0.55 15.68
C LEU A 218 -2.36 1.78 16.19
N ASN A 219 -2.33 2.85 15.40
CA ASN A 219 -3.02 4.09 15.70
C ASN A 219 -4.54 3.87 15.94
N THR A 220 -5.09 4.64 16.88
CA THR A 220 -6.50 4.59 17.29
C THR A 220 -7.46 4.77 16.12
N TYR A 221 -7.10 5.61 15.15
CA TYR A 221 -7.91 5.93 13.98
C TYR A 221 -8.16 4.70 13.10
N PHE A 222 -7.10 3.97 12.74
CA PHE A 222 -7.18 2.82 11.85
C PHE A 222 -7.88 1.66 12.54
N ARG A 223 -7.46 1.30 13.76
CA ARG A 223 -8.03 0.16 14.49
C ARG A 223 -9.53 0.30 14.79
N ALA A 224 -10.04 1.54 14.93
CA ALA A 224 -11.45 1.79 15.18
C ALA A 224 -12.34 1.59 13.94
N ARG A 225 -11.73 1.53 12.75
CA ARG A 225 -12.43 1.41 11.45
C ARG A 225 -12.28 0.03 10.82
N THR A 226 -11.47 -0.85 11.39
CA THR A 226 -11.28 -2.22 10.91
C THR A 226 -12.05 -3.23 11.75
N SER A 227 -12.53 -4.29 11.11
CA SER A 227 -12.87 -5.54 11.81
C SER A 227 -11.61 -6.16 12.41
N LEU A 228 -11.75 -7.01 13.43
CA LEU A 228 -10.63 -7.67 14.10
C LEU A 228 -10.64 -9.17 13.88
N ALA A 229 -9.48 -9.72 13.55
CA ALA A 229 -9.13 -11.13 13.68
C ALA A 229 -8.14 -11.30 14.84
N VAL A 230 -8.64 -11.75 15.99
CA VAL A 230 -7.87 -11.82 17.24
C VAL A 230 -7.42 -13.25 17.50
N GLY A 231 -6.12 -13.50 17.37
CA GLY A 231 -5.47 -14.74 17.79
C GLY A 231 -5.11 -14.71 19.28
N LYS A 232 -4.26 -15.65 19.70
CA LYS A 232 -3.70 -15.60 21.07
C LYS A 232 -2.83 -14.35 21.23
N ILE A 233 -3.00 -13.66 22.36
CA ILE A 233 -2.27 -12.44 22.73
C ILE A 233 -1.80 -12.52 24.20
N GLY A 234 -0.91 -11.61 24.60
CA GLY A 234 -0.46 -11.49 25.98
C GLY A 234 -1.54 -10.94 26.92
N LEU A 235 -1.33 -11.10 28.23
CA LEU A 235 -2.25 -10.60 29.25
C LEU A 235 -2.35 -9.06 29.23
N ASP A 236 -1.21 -8.38 29.11
CA ASP A 236 -1.14 -6.91 29.10
C ASP A 236 -1.93 -6.31 27.92
N ASP A 237 -1.69 -6.83 26.71
CA ASP A 237 -2.43 -6.43 25.50
C ASP A 237 -3.94 -6.69 25.63
N PHE A 238 -4.31 -7.76 26.33
CA PHE A 238 -5.70 -8.14 26.55
C PHE A 238 -6.41 -7.15 27.48
N ASP A 239 -5.82 -6.88 28.65
CA ASP A 239 -6.45 -6.03 29.66
C ASP A 239 -6.50 -4.56 29.25
N LEU A 240 -5.49 -4.06 28.53
CA LEU A 240 -5.42 -2.65 28.14
C LEU A 240 -6.49 -2.25 27.12
N LYS A 241 -6.76 -3.10 26.10
CA LYS A 241 -7.61 -2.69 24.96
C LYS A 241 -8.65 -3.73 24.55
N LEU A 242 -8.29 -5.01 24.45
CA LEU A 242 -9.19 -6.02 23.90
C LEU A 242 -10.33 -6.39 24.85
N ARG A 243 -10.13 -6.35 26.16
CA ARG A 243 -11.16 -6.62 27.17
C ARG A 243 -12.40 -5.73 27.01
N ARG A 244 -12.22 -4.47 26.62
CA ARG A 244 -13.33 -3.52 26.39
C ARG A 244 -14.05 -3.81 25.08
N LEU A 245 -13.28 -4.04 24.01
CA LEU A 245 -13.81 -4.35 22.67
C LEU A 245 -14.61 -5.66 22.65
N LEU A 246 -14.20 -6.63 23.48
CA LEU A 246 -14.84 -7.95 23.58
C LEU A 246 -15.90 -8.01 24.68
N LYS A 247 -16.19 -6.90 25.39
CA LYS A 247 -17.24 -6.85 26.43
C LYS A 247 -18.60 -7.34 25.93
N PRO A 248 -19.05 -7.03 24.70
CA PRO A 248 -20.31 -7.53 24.17
C PRO A 248 -20.33 -9.04 23.87
N VAL A 249 -19.17 -9.71 23.89
CA VAL A 249 -19.07 -11.15 23.56
C VAL A 249 -18.34 -11.90 24.69
N PRO A 250 -19.05 -12.24 25.79
CA PRO A 250 -18.44 -12.83 26.99
C PRO A 250 -17.69 -14.14 26.72
N LYS A 251 -18.20 -14.97 25.81
CA LYS A 251 -17.55 -16.22 25.39
C LYS A 251 -16.21 -15.99 24.71
N ALA A 252 -16.06 -14.89 23.96
CA ALA A 252 -14.80 -14.55 23.31
C ALA A 252 -13.76 -14.06 24.32
N LYS A 253 -14.19 -13.18 25.23
CA LYS A 253 -13.38 -12.62 26.32
C LYS A 253 -12.68 -13.70 27.15
N GLN A 254 -13.36 -14.80 27.48
CA GLN A 254 -12.78 -15.86 28.31
C GLN A 254 -11.80 -16.78 27.56
N LYS A 255 -11.91 -16.88 26.23
CA LYS A 255 -11.19 -17.90 25.44
C LYS A 255 -9.96 -17.36 24.70
N ILE A 256 -9.85 -16.06 24.47
CA ILE A 256 -8.77 -15.48 23.65
C ILE A 256 -7.38 -15.75 24.23
N LEU A 257 -7.21 -15.68 25.55
CA LEU A 257 -5.93 -15.95 26.22
C LEU A 257 -5.47 -17.42 26.09
N SER A 258 -6.41 -18.35 25.87
CA SER A 258 -6.16 -19.79 25.76
C SER A 258 -6.28 -20.31 24.31
N LEU A 259 -6.32 -19.42 23.31
CA LEU A 259 -6.43 -19.83 21.92
C LEU A 259 -5.23 -20.65 21.44
N GLN A 260 -5.53 -21.72 20.72
CA GLN A 260 -4.54 -22.52 20.02
C GLN A 260 -3.94 -21.74 18.83
N ARG A 261 -2.71 -22.08 18.44
CA ARG A 261 -2.08 -21.54 17.23
C ARG A 261 -2.96 -21.80 16.00
N GLY A 262 -3.12 -20.78 15.16
CA GLY A 262 -3.95 -20.87 13.94
C GLY A 262 -5.46 -20.77 14.17
N VAL A 263 -5.92 -20.50 15.40
CA VAL A 263 -7.32 -20.20 15.70
C VAL A 263 -7.47 -18.73 16.03
N PHE A 264 -8.43 -18.08 15.38
CA PHE A 264 -8.68 -16.65 15.50
C PHE A 264 -10.16 -16.38 15.75
N TYR A 265 -10.45 -15.41 16.58
CA TYR A 265 -11.79 -14.86 16.76
C TYR A 265 -12.01 -13.70 15.78
N PHE A 266 -13.05 -13.78 14.95
CA PHE A 266 -13.40 -12.72 14.01
C PHE A 266 -14.58 -11.90 14.55
N THR A 267 -14.42 -10.60 14.72
CA THR A 267 -15.50 -9.72 15.19
C THR A 267 -16.58 -9.51 14.14
N CYS A 268 -16.24 -9.59 12.84
CA CYS A 268 -17.19 -9.40 11.75
C CYS A 268 -18.26 -10.50 11.69
N ILE A 269 -17.88 -11.75 11.97
CA ILE A 269 -18.79 -12.90 11.95
C ILE A 269 -19.07 -13.47 13.35
N ASN A 270 -18.47 -12.90 14.39
CA ASN A 270 -18.56 -13.32 15.79
C ASN A 270 -18.27 -14.81 16.04
N GLU A 271 -17.29 -15.36 15.31
CA GLU A 271 -16.95 -16.78 15.34
C GLU A 271 -15.45 -17.02 15.53
N PHE A 272 -15.13 -18.17 16.14
CA PHE A 272 -13.78 -18.71 16.14
C PHE A 272 -13.57 -19.53 14.88
N VAL A 273 -12.53 -19.20 14.13
CA VAL A 273 -12.18 -19.88 12.89
C VAL A 273 -10.78 -20.45 13.01
N LYS A 274 -10.65 -21.74 12.72
CA LYS A 274 -9.36 -22.43 12.64
C LYS A 274 -8.90 -22.43 11.20
N PHE A 275 -7.75 -21.82 10.95
CA PHE A 275 -7.16 -21.75 9.62
C PHE A 275 -6.29 -22.98 9.36
N PRO A 276 -6.35 -23.55 8.14
CA PRO A 276 -5.40 -24.57 7.74
C PRO A 276 -3.99 -23.99 7.69
N LYS A 277 -2.98 -24.86 7.78
CA LYS A 277 -1.61 -24.45 7.47
C LYS A 277 -1.56 -24.08 5.98
N PHE A 278 -1.02 -22.91 5.69
CA PHE A 278 -0.82 -22.45 4.33
C PHE A 278 0.17 -23.36 3.59
N VAL A 279 -0.12 -23.64 2.32
CA VAL A 279 0.74 -24.47 1.45
C VAL A 279 1.76 -23.56 0.80
N SER A 280 2.96 -23.55 1.39
CA SER A 280 4.06 -22.68 0.98
C SER A 280 4.58 -22.98 -0.42
N LYS A 281 4.76 -21.94 -1.23
CA LYS A 281 5.47 -21.97 -2.51
C LYS A 281 6.19 -20.63 -2.69
N PRO A 282 7.47 -20.58 -3.11
CA PRO A 282 8.14 -19.30 -3.30
C PRO A 282 7.51 -18.49 -4.45
N ALA A 283 7.49 -17.17 -4.27
CA ALA A 283 7.12 -16.19 -5.28
C ALA A 283 8.21 -16.08 -6.35
N GLN A 284 7.81 -15.72 -7.56
CA GLN A 284 8.75 -15.45 -8.65
C GLN A 284 9.10 -13.97 -8.69
N GLU A 285 10.39 -13.69 -8.80
CA GLU A 285 10.88 -12.33 -9.02
C GLU A 285 10.38 -11.79 -10.36
N PHE A 286 9.88 -10.57 -10.36
CA PHE A 286 9.57 -9.84 -11.58
C PHE A 286 10.85 -9.34 -12.22
N LYS A 287 11.10 -9.80 -13.45
CA LYS A 287 12.16 -9.28 -14.30
C LYS A 287 11.55 -8.31 -15.31
N PRO A 288 11.83 -6.99 -15.22
CA PRO A 288 11.32 -6.03 -16.18
C PRO A 288 11.79 -6.41 -17.58
N THR A 289 10.96 -6.12 -18.59
CA THR A 289 11.37 -6.35 -19.97
C THR A 289 12.49 -5.36 -20.24
N SER A 290 13.73 -5.82 -20.41
CA SER A 290 14.82 -4.94 -20.81
C SER A 290 14.34 -4.20 -22.06
N GLN A 291 14.11 -2.90 -21.96
CA GLN A 291 13.95 -2.09 -23.16
C GLN A 291 15.24 -2.33 -23.93
N LYS A 292 15.16 -2.98 -25.10
CA LYS A 292 16.25 -2.94 -26.05
C LYS A 292 16.51 -1.46 -26.24
N GLN A 293 17.61 -0.96 -25.70
CA GLN A 293 18.07 0.39 -26.05
C GLN A 293 17.98 0.44 -27.57
N PRO A 294 17.26 1.41 -28.16
CA PRO A 294 17.21 1.50 -29.60
C PRO A 294 18.65 1.51 -30.05
N GLU A 295 19.07 0.49 -30.82
CA GLU A 295 20.39 0.46 -31.42
C GLU A 295 20.56 1.83 -32.06
N ILE A 296 21.51 2.60 -31.54
CA ILE A 296 21.84 3.91 -32.09
C ILE A 296 22.39 3.60 -33.48
N LYS A 297 21.51 3.50 -34.47
CA LYS A 297 21.91 3.54 -35.86
C LYS A 297 22.69 4.84 -35.99
N PRO A 298 23.95 4.81 -36.43
CA PRO A 298 24.78 6.01 -36.48
C PRO A 298 24.06 7.04 -37.35
N LYS A 299 23.45 8.04 -36.70
CA LYS A 299 22.81 9.14 -37.41
C LYS A 299 23.92 9.98 -38.02
N GLN A 300 24.04 9.87 -39.33
CA GLN A 300 24.80 10.82 -40.14
C GLN A 300 24.36 12.25 -39.80
N GLY A 301 25.32 13.07 -39.36
CA GLY A 301 25.32 14.53 -39.47
C GLY A 301 24.23 15.34 -38.76
N ILE A 302 24.20 15.35 -37.42
CA ILE A 302 23.40 16.31 -36.62
C ILE A 302 24.04 17.72 -36.60
N THR A 303 25.32 17.84 -36.96
CA THR A 303 26.07 19.12 -36.94
C THR A 303 25.65 20.13 -38.01
N SER A 304 24.89 19.73 -39.04
CA SER A 304 24.41 20.65 -40.08
C SER A 304 23.08 21.34 -39.75
N LYS A 305 22.20 20.72 -38.95
CA LYS A 305 20.87 21.28 -38.61
C LYS A 305 20.88 22.23 -37.40
N ILE A 306 21.82 22.06 -36.47
CA ILE A 306 21.94 22.92 -35.28
C ILE A 306 22.58 24.28 -35.64
N LYS A 307 23.50 24.32 -36.61
CA LYS A 307 24.12 25.58 -37.08
C LYS A 307 23.14 26.49 -37.80
N SER A 308 22.19 25.97 -38.58
CA SER A 308 21.18 26.78 -39.28
C SER A 308 20.07 27.30 -38.35
N PHE A 309 19.78 26.58 -37.26
CA PHE A 309 18.77 27.00 -36.28
C PHE A 309 19.33 28.11 -35.36
N LEU A 310 20.59 28.01 -34.93
CA LEU A 310 21.24 29.03 -34.09
C LEU A 310 21.58 30.32 -34.85
N SER A 311 21.79 30.27 -36.18
CA SER A 311 21.97 31.49 -36.98
C SER A 311 20.68 32.29 -37.15
N ASN A 312 19.52 31.63 -37.18
CA ASN A 312 18.22 32.29 -37.33
C ASN A 312 17.71 32.91 -36.02
N ILE A 313 18.03 32.32 -34.86
CA ILE A 313 17.64 32.88 -33.55
C ILE A 313 18.43 34.16 -33.22
N LYS A 314 19.69 34.29 -33.69
CA LYS A 314 20.50 35.50 -33.47
C LYS A 314 20.02 36.74 -34.24
N MET A 315 19.23 36.59 -35.30
CA MET A 315 18.69 37.73 -36.05
C MET A 315 17.37 38.29 -35.50
N LEU A 316 16.66 37.56 -34.63
CA LEU A 316 15.30 37.93 -34.23
C LEU A 316 15.20 38.68 -32.89
N PHE A 317 16.21 38.65 -31.99
CA PHE A 317 16.12 39.36 -30.70
C PHE A 317 17.49 39.89 -30.20
N PRO A 318 17.99 41.02 -30.70
CA PRO A 318 19.25 41.63 -30.22
C PRO A 318 19.15 42.24 -28.81
N SER A 319 17.93 42.57 -28.35
CA SER A 319 17.71 43.41 -27.16
C SER A 319 17.45 42.65 -25.85
N VAL A 320 17.23 41.33 -25.88
CA VAL A 320 16.90 40.54 -24.68
C VAL A 320 18.15 40.10 -23.91
N TRP A 321 19.28 39.92 -24.60
CA TRP A 321 20.55 39.48 -24.00
C TRP A 321 21.28 40.57 -23.17
N LEU A 322 20.98 41.85 -23.41
CA LEU A 322 21.54 42.97 -22.63
C LEU A 322 20.82 43.21 -21.29
N GLN A 323 19.59 42.73 -21.12
CA GLN A 323 18.84 42.90 -19.86
C GLN A 323 19.14 41.82 -18.81
N GLU A 324 19.59 40.63 -19.22
CA GLU A 324 19.94 39.54 -18.28
C GLU A 324 21.28 39.74 -17.56
N GLN A 325 22.25 40.42 -18.18
CA GLN A 325 23.51 40.75 -17.50
C GLN A 325 23.37 41.91 -16.48
N ALA A 326 22.39 42.80 -16.65
CA ALA A 326 22.13 43.90 -15.72
C ALA A 326 21.37 43.48 -14.43
N LYS A 327 20.65 42.35 -14.45
CA LYS A 327 19.94 41.83 -13.25
C LYS A 327 20.82 40.99 -12.33
N LYS A 328 21.90 40.38 -12.84
CA LYS A 328 22.84 39.59 -12.03
C LYS A 328 23.79 40.42 -11.17
N SER A 329 23.96 41.72 -11.44
CA SER A 329 24.78 42.63 -10.63
C SER A 329 24.05 43.31 -9.46
N ARG A 330 22.71 43.18 -9.36
CA ARG A 330 21.91 43.83 -8.29
C ARG A 330 21.44 42.92 -7.16
N LYS A 331 21.66 41.60 -7.23
CA LYS A 331 21.17 40.63 -6.21
C LYS A 331 22.26 40.09 -5.26
N ALA A 332 23.42 40.74 -5.22
CA ALA A 332 24.56 40.40 -4.34
C ALA A 332 24.74 41.35 -3.13
N LYS A 333 23.71 42.14 -2.79
CA LYS A 333 23.70 43.04 -1.61
C LYS A 333 22.29 43.10 -1.04
N LYS A 334 22.02 42.28 -0.02
CA LYS A 334 20.85 42.18 0.89
C LYS A 334 20.62 40.69 1.18
N ASP A 335 20.64 40.15 2.39
CA ASP A 335 20.68 40.73 3.74
C ASP A 335 21.35 39.70 4.66
N THR A 336 22.13 40.24 5.60
CA THR A 336 22.70 39.56 6.77
C THR A 336 21.97 40.19 7.94
N GLU A 337 21.13 39.44 8.66
CA GLU A 337 20.83 39.77 10.05
C GLU A 337 20.28 38.55 10.79
N SER A 338 20.95 38.28 11.90
CA SER A 338 20.74 37.24 12.91
C SER A 338 19.56 37.58 13.82
N LEU A 339 18.86 36.55 14.31
CA LEU A 339 18.04 36.66 15.52
C LEU A 339 18.10 35.35 16.32
N ASP A 340 18.27 35.55 17.62
CA ASP A 340 18.62 34.60 18.66
C ASP A 340 17.50 33.60 19.01
N TYR A 341 17.91 32.41 19.48
CA TYR A 341 17.02 31.35 19.95
C TYR A 341 17.34 31.06 21.42
N GLU A 342 16.37 31.29 22.31
CA GLU A 342 16.38 30.76 23.69
C GLU A 342 15.40 29.57 23.80
N PRO A 343 15.77 28.46 24.48
CA PRO A 343 14.91 27.29 24.62
C PRO A 343 14.29 27.15 26.01
N LYS A 344 12.97 26.94 26.08
CA LYS A 344 12.19 26.35 27.21
C LYS A 344 10.83 25.88 26.63
N GLU A 345 10.11 24.88 27.10
CA GLU A 345 10.15 24.01 28.27
C GLU A 345 9.28 22.75 27.97
N GLU A 346 9.22 21.86 28.95
CA GLU A 346 8.81 20.46 28.88
C GLU A 346 7.32 20.16 28.65
N PHE A 347 7.11 18.87 28.37
CA PHE A 347 5.91 18.17 27.93
C PHE A 347 4.97 17.82 29.10
N GLU A 348 3.66 18.07 28.97
CA GLU A 348 2.62 17.30 29.65
C GLU A 348 1.54 16.88 28.64
N PRO A 349 1.28 15.57 28.42
CA PRO A 349 0.19 15.15 27.57
C PRO A 349 -1.10 15.08 28.37
N SER A 350 -1.97 16.07 28.19
CA SER A 350 -3.35 16.04 28.68
C SER A 350 -4.24 15.17 27.77
N VAL A 351 -5.28 14.66 28.40
CA VAL A 351 -6.19 13.61 27.93
C VAL A 351 -7.34 14.26 27.15
N TYR A 352 -7.47 13.91 25.87
CA TYR A 352 -8.62 14.14 24.96
C TYR A 352 -9.18 15.58 24.88
N ASP A 353 -8.87 16.27 23.78
CA ASP A 353 -9.83 16.84 22.81
C ASP A 353 -9.03 17.69 21.81
N GLU A 354 -8.79 17.17 20.61
CA GLU A 354 -8.32 17.98 19.49
C GLU A 354 -9.38 17.92 18.39
N ASP A 355 -10.18 18.97 18.34
CA ASP A 355 -10.70 19.51 17.09
C ASP A 355 -9.50 19.87 16.20
N GLU A 356 -8.92 18.86 15.54
CA GLU A 356 -7.90 19.07 14.51
C GLU A 356 -8.58 19.73 13.30
N GLU A 357 -8.47 21.07 13.21
CA GLU A 357 -8.76 21.82 11.99
C GLU A 357 -8.00 21.19 10.82
N PHE A 358 -8.76 20.73 9.83
CA PHE A 358 -8.24 20.07 8.64
C PHE A 358 -7.73 21.16 7.69
N ASP A 359 -6.43 21.48 7.75
CA ASP A 359 -5.79 22.36 6.78
C ASP A 359 -6.02 21.80 5.37
N SER A 360 -6.81 22.53 4.59
CA SER A 360 -7.29 22.13 3.25
C SER A 360 -6.38 22.60 2.12
N GLU A 361 -5.10 22.85 2.39
CA GLU A 361 -4.08 23.07 1.36
C GLU A 361 -3.72 21.72 0.68
N ILE A 362 -4.53 21.36 -0.31
CA ILE A 362 -4.20 20.31 -1.28
C ILE A 362 -3.18 20.91 -2.26
N GLU A 363 -1.89 20.71 -1.99
CA GLU A 363 -0.84 20.89 -2.99
C GLU A 363 -1.10 19.97 -4.19
N GLU A 364 -0.92 20.50 -5.40
CA GLU A 364 -0.96 19.71 -6.64
C GLU A 364 0.29 18.82 -6.69
N ASP A 365 0.19 17.59 -6.17
CA ASP A 365 1.24 16.60 -6.37
C ASP A 365 1.45 16.39 -7.89
N GLY A 366 2.71 16.53 -8.35
CA GLY A 366 3.10 16.31 -9.75
C GLY A 366 2.93 14.84 -10.17
N LEU A 367 1.70 14.43 -10.46
CA LEU A 367 1.37 13.08 -10.91
C LEU A 367 1.60 12.94 -12.41
N ILE A 368 2.46 12.01 -12.79
CA ILE A 368 2.57 11.59 -14.18
C ILE A 368 1.53 10.50 -14.44
N TYR A 369 0.43 10.87 -15.11
CA TYR A 369 -0.66 9.95 -15.45
C TYR A 369 -0.15 8.89 -16.44
N GLU A 370 -0.05 7.65 -15.98
CA GLU A 370 0.21 6.46 -16.80
C GLU A 370 -0.85 5.41 -16.50
N ASP A 371 -1.30 4.68 -17.53
CA ASP A 371 -2.20 3.55 -17.34
C ASP A 371 -1.46 2.37 -16.69
N LEU A 372 -1.62 2.27 -15.37
CA LEU A 372 -1.00 1.25 -14.54
C LEU A 372 -1.58 -0.17 -14.69
N PHE A 373 -2.69 -0.38 -15.40
CA PHE A 373 -3.38 -1.69 -15.41
C PHE A 373 -3.99 -2.06 -16.78
N GLY A 374 -3.51 -1.44 -17.87
CA GLY A 374 -3.79 -1.85 -19.24
C GLY A 374 -5.28 -1.99 -19.53
N GLU A 375 -6.06 -0.93 -19.32
CA GLU A 375 -7.45 -0.93 -19.75
C GLU A 375 -7.48 -0.74 -21.27
N ASP A 376 -7.81 -1.81 -21.99
CA ASP A 376 -8.17 -1.71 -23.40
C ASP A 376 -9.36 -0.74 -23.53
N GLU A 377 -9.25 0.26 -24.41
CA GLU A 377 -10.27 1.27 -24.73
C GLU A 377 -11.55 0.69 -25.39
N ASN A 378 -11.96 -0.53 -25.06
CA ASN A 378 -13.14 -1.18 -25.59
C ASN A 378 -14.31 -1.07 -24.61
N CYS A 379 -14.71 0.16 -24.30
CA CYS A 379 -16.01 0.47 -23.73
C CYS A 379 -16.74 1.52 -24.56
N GLU A 380 -16.91 1.24 -25.86
CA GLU A 380 -18.08 1.71 -26.60
C GLU A 380 -19.14 0.61 -26.52
N ASN A 381 -20.21 0.87 -25.77
CA ASN A 381 -21.53 0.24 -25.92
C ASN A 381 -22.59 1.26 -25.53
#